data_AF-A0A6A3VSX8-F1
#
_entry.id   AF-A0A6A3VSX8-F1
#
_cell.length_a   1.000
_cell.length_b   1.000
_cell.length_c   1.000
_cell.angle_alpha   90.00
_cell.angle_beta   90.00
_cell.angle_gamma   90.00
#
_symmetry.space_group_name_H-M   'P 1'
#
loop_
_entity.id
_entity.type
_entity.pdbx_description
1 polymer ?
#
loop_
_entity_poly.entity_id
_entity_poly.type
_entity_poly.pdbx_seq_one_letter_code
_entity_poly.pdbx_strand_id
1 'polypeptide(L)'
;MEKKPLNPFELRGPNGDLFRCEVESTTQESVIRLVNLTTSDKWSCVVNSSNIDLFRSKQTKDVLRLFGLRQVVIAILEEKLRGRLGPLTSSYVPTQDWCKLLLKQKHSTYFMKLKLECQIGGKRGSWTFPMNPEDPGAIQKRESRAANGHAAVMISNTIEG
;
A
#
# COMPACT_ATOMS: atom_id res chain seq x y z
N MET A 1 11.82 9.96 -21.36
CA MET A 1 10.42 9.66 -20.99
C MET A 1 10.17 10.20 -19.59
N GLU A 2 9.60 11.41 -19.48
CA GLU A 2 9.22 11.99 -18.19
C GLU A 2 8.04 11.22 -17.62
N LYS A 3 8.20 10.68 -16.40
CA LYS A 3 7.10 10.04 -15.67
C LYS A 3 6.15 11.15 -15.22
N LYS A 4 4.99 11.23 -15.87
CA LYS A 4 3.88 12.11 -15.45
C LYS A 4 3.68 11.98 -13.92
N PRO A 5 3.65 13.09 -13.16
CA PRO A 5 3.49 13.03 -11.73
C PRO A 5 2.17 12.34 -11.39
N LEU A 6 2.25 11.33 -10.53
CA LEU A 6 1.07 10.66 -9.99
C LEU A 6 0.26 11.66 -9.18
N ASN A 7 -1.07 11.55 -9.24
CA ASN A 7 -1.93 12.24 -8.27
C ASN A 7 -1.47 11.82 -6.85
N PRO A 8 -1.45 12.72 -5.85
CA PRO A 8 -1.00 12.40 -4.50
C PRO A 8 -1.61 11.12 -3.89
N PHE A 9 -2.85 10.79 -4.28
CA PHE A 9 -3.58 9.60 -3.81
C PHE A 9 -3.37 8.36 -4.67
N GLU A 10 -2.58 8.43 -5.73
CA GLU A 10 -2.34 7.34 -6.67
C GLU A 10 -1.03 6.61 -6.38
N LEU A 11 -1.13 5.29 -6.28
CA LEU A 11 -0.03 4.37 -6.06
C LEU A 11 0.11 3.47 -7.28
N ARG A 12 1.35 3.29 -7.74
CA ARG A 12 1.64 2.25 -8.74
C ARG A 12 1.68 0.90 -8.04
N GLY A 13 0.85 0.00 -8.53
CA GLY A 13 0.87 -1.40 -8.17
C GLY A 13 2.03 -2.15 -8.84
N PRO A 14 2.24 -3.41 -8.43
CA PRO A 14 3.35 -4.24 -8.90
C PRO A 14 3.28 -4.60 -10.38
N ASN A 15 2.08 -4.62 -10.97
CA ASN A 15 1.87 -4.93 -12.40
C ASN A 15 1.83 -3.67 -13.28
N GLY A 16 2.15 -2.49 -12.73
CA GLY A 16 2.05 -1.21 -13.42
C GLY A 16 0.68 -0.51 -13.30
N ASP A 17 -0.35 -1.23 -12.84
CA ASP A 17 -1.69 -0.71 -12.54
C ASP A 17 -1.64 0.48 -11.57
N LEU A 18 -2.59 1.39 -11.73
CA LEU A 18 -2.78 2.52 -10.83
C LEU A 18 -3.86 2.22 -9.80
N PHE A 19 -3.55 2.50 -8.53
CA PHE A 19 -4.47 2.35 -7.42
C PHE A 19 -4.71 3.70 -6.77
N ARG A 20 -5.96 4.06 -6.51
CA ARG A 20 -6.30 5.17 -5.63
C ARG A 20 -6.37 4.68 -4.19
N CYS A 21 -5.69 5.36 -3.28
CA CYS A 21 -5.73 5.08 -1.85
C CYS A 21 -6.59 6.11 -1.13
N GLU A 22 -7.56 5.63 -0.35
CA GLU A 22 -8.48 6.43 0.46
C GLU A 22 -8.41 5.95 1.90
N VAL A 23 -8.63 6.85 2.84
CA VAL A 23 -8.63 6.55 4.27
C VAL A 23 -9.87 7.18 4.87
N GLU A 24 -10.68 6.35 5.51
CA GLU A 24 -11.83 6.78 6.31
C GLU A 24 -11.52 6.50 7.78
N SER A 25 -11.59 7.51 8.64
CA SER A 25 -11.27 7.35 10.06
C SER A 25 -12.45 7.73 10.95
N THR A 26 -12.74 6.87 11.90
CA THR A 26 -13.66 7.12 13.02
C THR A 26 -12.90 7.12 14.34
N THR A 27 -13.62 7.45 15.42
CA THR A 27 -13.10 7.39 16.79
C THR A 27 -12.66 5.99 17.20
N GLN A 28 -13.24 4.94 16.61
CA GLN A 28 -12.96 3.53 16.97
C GLN A 28 -11.96 2.86 16.02
N GLU A 29 -12.10 3.10 14.72
CA GLU A 29 -11.30 2.41 13.69
C GLU A 29 -11.04 3.28 12.46
N SER A 30 -10.05 2.89 11.67
CA SER A 30 -9.71 3.51 10.40
C SER A 30 -9.74 2.44 9.31
N VAL A 31 -10.40 2.72 8.20
CA VAL A 31 -10.48 1.85 7.05
C VAL A 31 -9.61 2.44 5.94
N ILE A 32 -8.54 1.73 5.59
CA ILE A 32 -7.72 2.05 4.43
C ILE A 32 -8.33 1.32 3.24
N ARG A 33 -8.67 2.04 2.17
CA ARG A 33 -9.20 1.47 0.93
C ARG A 33 -8.26 1.72 -0.24
N LEU A 34 -8.17 0.74 -1.13
CA LEU A 34 -7.45 0.82 -2.39
C LEU A 34 -8.39 0.42 -3.53
N VAL A 35 -8.48 1.28 -4.53
CA VAL A 35 -9.29 1.04 -5.74
C VAL A 35 -8.37 0.96 -6.93
N ASN A 36 -8.33 -0.18 -7.61
CA ASN A 36 -7.63 -0.31 -8.88
C ASN A 36 -8.39 0.52 -9.93
N LEU A 37 -7.74 1.52 -10.52
CA LEU A 37 -8.37 2.44 -11.47
C LEU A 37 -8.61 1.79 -12.85
N THR A 38 -7.98 0.66 -13.14
CA THR A 38 -8.13 -0.09 -14.39
C THR A 38 -9.22 -1.15 -14.27
N THR A 39 -9.27 -1.89 -13.15
CA THR A 39 -10.22 -2.99 -12.96
C THR A 39 -11.43 -2.65 -12.11
N SER A 40 -11.41 -1.49 -11.42
CA SER A 40 -12.36 -1.10 -10.37
C SER A 40 -12.36 -2.03 -9.16
N ASP A 41 -11.38 -2.92 -9.04
CA ASP A 41 -11.25 -3.82 -7.91
C ASP A 41 -10.96 -3.05 -6.62
N LYS A 42 -11.71 -3.34 -5.57
CA LYS A 42 -11.57 -2.69 -4.27
C LYS A 42 -10.94 -3.62 -3.25
N TRP A 43 -10.10 -3.03 -2.42
CA TRP A 43 -9.41 -3.69 -1.34
C TRP A 43 -9.44 -2.83 -0.09
N SER A 44 -9.56 -3.44 1.07
CA SER A 44 -9.59 -2.71 2.34
C SER A 44 -8.76 -3.37 3.44
N CYS A 45 -8.37 -2.54 4.41
CA CYS A 45 -7.74 -2.96 5.64
C CYS A 45 -8.33 -2.15 6.79
N VAL A 46 -8.86 -2.84 7.80
CA VAL A 46 -9.37 -2.20 9.03
C VAL A 46 -8.24 -2.11 10.05
N VAL A 47 -8.03 -0.91 10.56
CA VAL A 47 -6.99 -0.58 11.53
C VAL A 47 -7.65 -0.04 12.79
N ASN A 48 -7.38 -0.67 13.93
CA ASN A 48 -7.86 -0.25 15.24
C ASN A 48 -6.69 -0.29 16.25
N SER A 49 -6.95 0.15 17.47
CA SER A 49 -5.89 0.20 18.50
C SER A 49 -5.40 -1.18 18.92
N SER A 50 -6.17 -2.26 18.69
CA SER A 50 -5.77 -3.62 19.04
C SER A 50 -4.90 -4.28 17.97
N ASN A 51 -4.99 -3.87 16.70
CA ASN A 51 -4.25 -4.50 15.61
C ASN A 51 -3.09 -3.66 15.03
N ILE A 52 -3.03 -2.36 15.32
CA ILE A 52 -2.01 -1.47 14.71
C ILE A 52 -0.58 -1.93 14.99
N ASP A 53 -0.31 -2.45 16.19
CA ASP A 53 1.01 -2.96 16.55
C ASP A 53 1.32 -4.31 15.87
N LEU A 54 0.29 -5.09 15.50
CA LEU A 54 0.47 -6.31 14.71
C LEU A 54 0.91 -6.01 13.28
N PHE A 55 0.52 -4.86 12.73
CA PHE A 55 0.97 -4.42 11.41
C PHE A 55 2.40 -3.88 11.42
N ARG A 56 2.98 -3.61 12.59
CA ARG A 56 4.34 -3.08 12.70
C ARG A 56 5.36 -4.18 12.42
N SER A 57 6.34 -3.88 11.57
CA SER A 57 7.48 -4.78 11.36
C SER A 57 8.35 -4.81 12.63
N LYS A 58 8.84 -6.00 13.00
CA LYS A 58 9.84 -6.17 14.07
C LYS A 58 11.17 -5.58 13.60
N GLN A 59 11.43 -4.30 13.89
CA GLN A 59 12.76 -3.69 13.74
C GLN A 59 13.52 -3.74 15.07
N THR A 60 14.83 -3.93 15.01
CA THR A 60 15.69 -4.28 16.16
C THR A 60 16.51 -3.10 16.71
N LYS A 61 16.67 -1.99 15.95
CA LYS A 61 17.37 -0.76 16.41
C LYS A 61 16.63 0.49 15.92
N ASP A 62 16.61 1.54 16.75
CA ASP A 62 16.07 2.89 16.45
C ASP A 62 14.61 2.94 15.97
N VAL A 63 13.73 2.25 16.70
CA VAL A 63 12.31 2.11 16.34
C VAL A 63 11.51 3.35 16.75
N LEU A 64 10.71 3.87 15.81
CA LEU A 64 9.65 4.83 16.08
C LEU A 64 8.55 4.11 16.87
N ARG A 65 8.59 4.22 18.20
CA ARG A 65 7.62 3.61 19.10
C ARG A 65 6.41 4.52 19.23
N LEU A 66 5.36 4.19 18.50
CA LEU A 66 4.06 4.86 18.58
C LEU A 66 3.07 4.13 19.50
N PHE A 67 3.47 3.10 20.25
CA PHE A 67 2.68 2.40 21.30
C PHE A 67 1.15 2.33 21.06
N GLY A 68 0.69 1.65 20.00
CA GLY A 68 -0.75 1.53 19.77
C GLY A 68 -1.48 2.81 19.32
N LEU A 69 -0.77 3.93 19.10
CA LEU A 69 -1.34 5.20 18.63
C LEU A 69 -1.72 5.11 17.15
N ARG A 70 -2.83 4.40 16.87
CA ARG A 70 -3.46 4.31 15.55
C ARG A 70 -3.53 5.66 14.85
N GLN A 71 -4.07 6.66 15.55
CA GLN A 71 -4.33 7.97 14.98
C GLN A 71 -3.06 8.63 14.42
N VAL A 72 -1.92 8.43 15.07
CA VAL A 72 -0.63 8.97 14.58
C VAL A 72 -0.17 8.24 13.33
N VAL A 73 -0.26 6.91 13.30
CA VAL A 73 0.14 6.14 12.10
C VAL A 73 -0.75 6.49 10.90
N ILE A 74 -2.06 6.61 11.14
CA ILE A 74 -3.02 6.97 10.11
C ILE A 74 -2.82 8.41 9.64
N ALA A 75 -2.55 9.36 10.52
CA ALA A 75 -2.22 10.73 10.14
C ALA A 75 -0.95 10.79 9.27
N ILE A 76 0.09 10.01 9.60
CA ILE A 76 1.30 9.91 8.75
C ILE A 76 0.95 9.35 7.37
N LEU A 77 0.09 8.33 7.29
CA LEU A 77 -0.37 7.78 6.02
C LEU A 77 -1.12 8.84 5.19
N GLU A 78 -2.07 9.54 5.78
CA GLU A 78 -2.87 10.56 5.10
C GLU A 78 -2.02 11.75 4.65
N GLU A 79 -1.13 12.25 5.50
CA GLU A 79 -0.23 13.35 5.15
C GLU A 79 0.76 12.93 4.05
N LYS A 80 1.12 11.63 3.98
CA LYS A 80 1.90 11.12 2.86
C LYS A 80 1.09 11.09 1.56
N LEU A 81 -0.16 10.61 1.61
CA LEU A 81 -1.08 10.59 0.48
C LEU A 81 -1.46 11.99 0.00
N ARG A 82 -1.45 13.00 0.88
CA ARG A 82 -1.67 14.40 0.48
C ARG A 82 -0.44 15.05 -0.16
N GLY A 83 0.69 14.33 -0.24
CA GLY A 83 1.95 14.88 -0.73
C GLY A 83 2.60 15.89 0.22
N ARG A 84 2.10 16.01 1.46
CA ARG A 84 2.58 16.97 2.45
C ARG A 84 3.81 16.47 3.20
N LEU A 85 4.00 15.15 3.27
CA LEU A 85 5.25 14.54 3.72
C LEU A 85 6.22 14.40 2.54
N GLY A 86 6.91 15.52 2.25
CA GLY A 86 8.11 15.60 1.41
C GLY A 86 9.38 15.20 2.16
N PRO A 87 10.58 15.49 1.63
CA PRO A 87 11.81 15.45 2.41
C PRO A 87 11.62 16.41 3.59
N LEU A 88 11.48 15.89 4.79
CA LEU A 88 11.39 16.68 6.01
C LEU A 88 12.84 17.09 6.36
N THR A 89 13.47 17.89 5.50
CA THR A 89 14.82 18.38 5.72
C THR A 89 14.75 19.58 6.65
N SER A 90 15.01 19.35 7.93
CA SER A 90 15.42 20.42 8.83
C SER A 90 16.81 20.90 8.40
N SER A 91 16.99 22.22 8.25
CA SER A 91 18.23 22.86 7.83
C SER A 91 19.37 22.74 8.84
N TYR A 92 19.10 22.24 10.06
CA TYR A 92 20.05 22.26 11.17
C TYR A 92 20.67 20.90 11.53
N VAL A 93 20.08 19.79 11.07
CA VAL A 93 20.62 18.44 11.28
C VAL A 93 20.21 17.57 10.08
N PRO A 94 21.10 16.80 9.45
CA PRO A 94 20.72 15.85 8.40
C PRO A 94 20.02 14.61 9.01
N THR A 95 19.00 14.80 9.83
CA THR A 95 17.96 13.78 9.99
C THR A 95 17.10 13.90 8.74
N GLN A 96 17.49 13.19 7.68
CA GLN A 96 16.62 13.04 6.50
C GLN A 96 15.38 12.28 6.96
N ASP A 97 14.39 13.03 7.41
CA ASP A 97 13.08 12.48 7.69
C ASP A 97 12.39 12.25 6.34
N TRP A 98 11.84 11.06 6.18
CA TRP A 98 11.26 10.61 4.93
C TRP A 98 10.08 9.70 5.21
N CYS A 99 9.11 9.69 4.29
CA CYS A 99 7.97 8.79 4.32
C CYS A 99 7.75 8.21 2.92
N LYS A 100 7.55 6.90 2.85
CA LYS A 100 7.37 6.15 1.63
C LYS A 100 6.18 5.20 1.76
N LEU A 101 5.35 5.16 0.73
CA LEU A 101 4.23 4.25 0.60
C LEU A 101 4.47 3.31 -0.58
N LEU A 102 4.30 2.01 -0.37
CA LEU A 102 4.60 0.96 -1.33
C LEU A 102 3.48 -0.06 -1.38
N LEU A 103 2.96 -0.34 -2.57
CA LEU A 103 2.05 -1.45 -2.78
C LEU A 103 2.83 -2.70 -3.18
N LYS A 104 2.65 -3.79 -2.44
CA LYS A 104 3.29 -5.09 -2.71
C LYS A 104 2.25 -6.18 -2.88
N GLN A 105 2.39 -6.99 -3.92
CA GLN A 105 1.60 -8.20 -4.11
C GLN A 105 2.53 -9.40 -3.92
N LYS A 106 2.15 -10.34 -3.05
CA LYS A 106 2.99 -11.50 -2.75
C LYS A 106 2.48 -12.70 -3.55
N HIS A 107 3.10 -12.99 -4.70
CA HIS A 107 2.94 -14.21 -5.53
C HIS A 107 1.50 -14.77 -5.66
N SER A 108 0.47 -13.93 -5.51
CA SER A 108 -0.92 -14.35 -5.36
C SER A 108 -1.84 -13.17 -5.70
N THR A 109 -2.85 -13.43 -6.52
CA THR A 109 -3.89 -12.47 -6.93
C THR A 109 -4.87 -12.13 -5.79
N TYR A 110 -4.77 -12.84 -4.68
CA TYR A 110 -5.64 -12.73 -3.50
C TYR A 110 -4.99 -11.92 -2.38
N PHE A 111 -3.68 -11.65 -2.48
CA PHE A 111 -2.93 -11.09 -1.36
C PHE A 111 -2.15 -9.85 -1.76
N MET A 112 -2.64 -8.71 -1.29
CA MET A 112 -2.03 -7.41 -1.47
C MET A 112 -1.66 -6.79 -0.12
N LYS A 113 -0.57 -6.04 -0.08
CA LYS A 113 -0.06 -5.37 1.11
C LYS A 113 0.26 -3.92 0.80
N LEU A 114 -0.24 -3.02 1.64
CA LEU A 114 0.20 -1.64 1.65
C LEU A 114 1.29 -1.49 2.72
N LYS A 115 2.47 -1.04 2.32
CA LYS A 115 3.62 -0.84 3.21
C LYS A 115 3.91 0.64 3.38
N LEU A 116 3.80 1.13 4.60
CA LEU A 116 4.24 2.46 5.01
C LEU A 116 5.60 2.32 5.69
N GLU A 117 6.59 3.06 5.21
CA GLU A 117 7.91 3.17 5.84
C GLU A 117 8.23 4.65 6.05
N CYS A 118 8.71 5.00 7.23
CA CYS A 118 9.14 6.36 7.52
C CYS A 118 10.34 6.44 8.44
N GLN A 119 11.04 7.56 8.38
CA GLN A 119 12.01 8.02 9.35
C GLN A 119 11.57 9.40 9.84
N ILE A 120 11.40 9.55 11.14
CA ILE A 120 10.96 10.82 11.78
C ILE A 120 11.84 11.04 13.02
N GLY A 121 12.50 12.19 13.11
CA GLY A 121 13.45 12.51 14.17
C GLY A 121 14.56 11.46 14.30
N GLY A 122 15.02 10.90 13.18
CA GLY A 122 16.03 9.84 13.15
C GLY A 122 15.53 8.44 13.56
N LYS A 123 14.26 8.27 13.94
CA LYS A 123 13.66 6.97 14.29
C LYS A 123 12.88 6.39 13.13
N ARG A 124 12.98 5.07 12.92
CA ARG A 124 12.35 4.38 11.80
C ARG A 124 11.08 3.65 12.20
N GLY A 125 10.03 3.83 11.41
CA GLY A 125 8.76 3.13 11.51
C GLY A 125 8.48 2.35 10.25
N SER A 126 7.92 1.14 10.39
CA SER A 126 7.46 0.36 9.24
C SER A 126 6.20 -0.42 9.59
N TRP A 127 5.13 -0.16 8.84
CA TRP A 127 3.84 -0.81 8.96
C TRP A 127 3.48 -1.50 7.65
N THR A 128 2.91 -2.69 7.75
CA THR A 128 2.43 -3.48 6.62
C THR A 128 0.97 -3.83 6.86
N PHE A 129 0.09 -3.20 6.10
CA PHE A 129 -1.35 -3.40 6.15
C PHE A 129 -1.74 -4.51 5.16
N PRO A 130 -2.31 -5.64 5.63
CA PRO A 130 -2.85 -6.66 4.75
C PRO A 130 -4.16 -6.15 4.13
N MET A 131 -4.17 -6.05 2.80
CA MET A 131 -5.32 -5.57 2.04
C MET A 131 -6.15 -6.77 1.59
N ASN A 132 -7.41 -6.80 2.02
CA ASN A 132 -8.36 -7.85 1.68
C ASN A 132 -9.28 -7.37 0.55
N PRO A 133 -9.63 -8.20 -0.43
CA PRO A 133 -10.57 -7.82 -1.47
C PRO A 133 -11.97 -7.58 -0.86
N GLU A 134 -12.66 -6.51 -1.27
CA GLU A 134 -14.02 -6.22 -0.76
C GLU A 134 -15.08 -7.09 -1.43
N ASP A 135 -14.86 -7.47 -2.69
CA ASP A 135 -15.78 -8.30 -3.48
C ASP A 135 -15.13 -9.66 -3.81
N PRO A 136 -15.70 -10.79 -3.32
CA PRO A 136 -15.29 -12.13 -3.72
C PRO A 136 -15.46 -12.38 -5.24
N GLY A 137 -16.41 -11.73 -5.91
CA GLY A 137 -16.62 -11.84 -7.35
C GLY A 137 -15.46 -11.26 -8.17
N ALA A 138 -14.77 -10.24 -7.65
CA ALA A 138 -13.55 -9.69 -8.26
C ALA A 138 -12.42 -10.74 -8.28
N ILE A 139 -12.39 -11.65 -7.31
CA ILE A 139 -11.42 -12.74 -7.26
C ILE A 139 -11.65 -13.72 -8.43
N GLN A 140 -12.89 -14.15 -8.66
CA GLN A 140 -13.24 -15.03 -9.79
C GLN A 140 -12.95 -14.38 -11.15
N LYS A 141 -13.15 -13.05 -11.26
CA LYS A 141 -12.76 -12.27 -12.46
C LYS A 141 -11.23 -12.24 -12.67
N ARG A 142 -10.42 -12.30 -11.62
CA ARG A 142 -8.96 -12.38 -11.73
C ARG A 142 -8.48 -13.78 -12.09
N GLU A 143 -9.11 -14.82 -11.55
CA GLU A 143 -8.84 -16.22 -11.91
C GLU A 143 -9.11 -16.47 -13.39
N SER A 144 -10.25 -16.02 -13.91
CA SER A 144 -10.60 -16.14 -15.32
C SER A 144 -9.64 -15.38 -16.24
N ARG A 145 -9.14 -14.20 -15.84
CA ARG A 145 -8.11 -13.47 -16.60
C ARG A 145 -6.74 -14.14 -16.57
N ALA A 146 -6.32 -14.69 -15.43
CA ALA A 146 -5.07 -15.44 -15.31
C ALA A 146 -5.11 -16.74 -16.15
N ALA A 147 -6.25 -17.44 -16.14
CA ALA A 147 -6.48 -18.62 -16.97
C ALA A 147 -6.48 -18.28 -18.47
N ASN A 148 -7.12 -17.19 -18.88
CA ASN A 148 -7.12 -16.74 -20.27
C ASN A 148 -5.74 -16.29 -20.75
N GLY A 149 -4.92 -15.70 -19.88
CA GLY A 149 -3.52 -15.39 -20.17
C GLY A 149 -2.67 -16.64 -20.37
N HIS A 150 -2.86 -17.68 -19.54
CA HIS A 150 -2.21 -18.98 -19.72
C HIS A 150 -2.67 -19.70 -21.01
N ALA A 151 -3.96 -19.63 -21.35
CA ALA A 151 -4.48 -20.21 -22.58
C ALA A 151 -3.92 -19.51 -23.84
N ALA A 152 -3.79 -18.17 -23.83
CA ALA A 152 -3.21 -17.43 -24.94
C ALA A 152 -1.73 -17.77 -25.17
N VAL A 153 -0.94 -17.97 -24.10
CA VAL A 153 0.47 -18.39 -24.21
C VAL A 153 0.59 -19.83 -24.76
N MET A 154 -0.32 -20.73 -24.39
CA MET A 154 -0.33 -22.11 -24.92
C MET A 154 -0.67 -22.15 -26.42
N ILE A 155 -1.58 -21.29 -26.90
CA ILE A 155 -1.94 -21.24 -28.32
C ILE A 155 -0.78 -20.67 -29.16
N SER A 156 -0.07 -19.64 -28.68
CA SER A 156 1.09 -19.09 -29.40
C SER A 156 2.26 -20.07 -29.53
N ASN A 157 2.44 -20.99 -28.57
CA ASN A 157 3.50 -22.02 -28.63
C ASN A 157 3.15 -23.25 -29.49
N THR A 158 1.94 -23.33 -30.04
CA THR A 158 1.48 -24.50 -30.83
C THR A 158 1.41 -24.21 -32.34
N ILE A 159 1.70 -22.98 -32.79
CA ILE A 159 1.58 -22.59 -34.21
C ILE A 159 2.96 -22.47 -34.91
N GLU A 160 4.08 -22.68 -34.21
CA GLU A 160 5.43 -22.78 -34.81
C GLU A 160 5.98 -24.23 -34.75
N GLY A 161 5.23 -25.18 -35.32
CA GLY A 161 5.66 -26.56 -35.54
C GLY A 161 5.43 -26.99 -36.99
#